data_AF-A0A9N9KC85-F1
#
_entry.id   AF-A0A9N9KC85-F1
#
_cell.length_a   1.000
_cell.length_b   1.000
_cell.length_c   1.000
_cell.angle_alpha   90.00
_cell.angle_beta   90.00
_cell.angle_gamma   90.00
#
_symmetry.space_group_name_H-M   'P 1'
#
loop_
_entity.id
_entity.type
_entity.pdbx_description
1 polymer ?
#
loop_
_entity_poly.entity_id
_entity_poly.type
_entity_poly.pdbx_seq_one_letter_code
_entity_poly.pdbx_strand_id
1 'polypeptide(L)'
;SFKYGDFVQYFFQNSLEYGQIQLFVIKNNLMKVQIQKIIPYNKIPPSLYSEERTLQAQHEWILVEELSLHIIEPLSLVQKITVWLKDQQYPPFFDLFINEILYSFNGQ
;
A
#
# COMPACT_ATOMS: atom_id res chain seq x y z
N SER A 1 1.89 -6.12 18.22
CA SER A 1 0.47 -6.01 17.83
C SER A 1 0.35 -5.03 16.66
N PHE A 2 -0.59 -5.28 15.75
CA PHE A 2 -0.93 -4.39 14.63
C PHE A 2 -2.00 -3.38 15.04
N LYS A 3 -1.95 -2.16 14.50
CA LYS A 3 -2.90 -1.07 14.77
C LYS A 3 -3.18 -0.25 13.50
N TYR A 4 -4.21 0.58 13.57
CA TYR A 4 -4.50 1.61 12.57
C TYR A 4 -3.25 2.43 12.24
N GLY A 5 -3.04 2.68 10.94
CA GLY A 5 -1.92 3.47 10.42
C GLY A 5 -0.60 2.73 10.32
N ASP A 6 -0.48 1.51 10.87
CA ASP A 6 0.73 0.70 10.66
C ASP A 6 0.87 0.35 9.18
N PHE A 7 2.07 0.53 8.65
CA PHE A 7 2.47 -0.09 7.39
C PHE A 7 2.87 -1.54 7.63
N VAL A 8 2.42 -2.42 6.75
CA VAL A 8 2.52 -3.87 6.92
C VAL A 8 2.86 -4.58 5.64
N GLN A 9 3.52 -5.71 5.81
CA GLN A 9 3.62 -6.76 4.80
C GLN A 9 2.56 -7.83 5.10
N TYR A 10 1.90 -8.34 4.06
CA TYR A 10 0.82 -9.32 4.21
C TYR A 10 0.73 -10.27 3.02
N PHE A 11 0.11 -11.43 3.24
CA PHE A 11 -0.19 -12.38 2.17
C PHE A 11 -1.56 -12.10 1.53
N PHE A 12 -1.60 -12.04 0.20
CA PHE A 12 -2.83 -11.96 -0.59
C PHE A 12 -2.69 -12.80 -1.85
N GLN A 13 -3.63 -13.71 -2.12
CA GLN A 13 -3.60 -14.57 -3.32
C GLN A 13 -2.24 -15.27 -3.58
N ASN A 14 -1.58 -15.74 -2.51
CA ASN A 14 -0.25 -16.36 -2.53
C ASN A 14 0.92 -15.44 -2.93
N SER A 15 0.72 -14.13 -3.04
CA SER A 15 1.80 -13.15 -3.12
C SER A 15 1.99 -12.41 -1.81
N LEU A 16 3.21 -11.95 -1.59
CA LEU A 16 3.58 -11.07 -0.50
C LEU A 16 3.43 -9.63 -0.99
N GLU A 17 2.54 -8.87 -0.35
CA GLU A 17 2.18 -7.51 -0.72
C GLU A 17 2.40 -6.55 0.45
N TYR A 18 2.30 -5.25 0.17
CA TYR A 18 2.51 -4.18 1.14
C TYR A 18 1.33 -3.23 1.19
N GLY A 19 1.09 -2.63 2.34
CA GLY A 19 0.00 -1.68 2.51
C GLY A 19 -0.04 -1.01 3.87
N GLN A 20 -1.03 -0.14 4.06
CA GLN A 20 -1.31 0.53 5.33
C GLN A 20 -2.63 0.02 5.91
N ILE A 21 -2.65 -0.30 7.20
CA ILE A 21 -3.89 -0.67 7.89
C ILE A 21 -4.80 0.55 8.02
N GLN A 22 -5.94 0.51 7.33
CA GLN A 22 -6.95 1.58 7.35
C GLN A 22 -7.99 1.37 8.43
N LEU A 23 -8.37 0.13 8.75
CA LEU A 23 -9.25 -0.18 9.88
C LEU A 23 -9.38 -1.68 10.09
N PHE A 24 -9.90 -2.04 11.27
CA PHE A 24 -10.34 -3.39 11.60
C PHE A 24 -11.88 -3.41 11.62
N VAL A 25 -12.49 -4.31 10.85
CA VAL A 25 -13.96 -4.47 10.79
C VAL A 25 -14.33 -5.81 11.42
N ILE A 26 -15.47 -5.85 12.13
CA ILE A 26 -16.10 -7.12 12.52
C ILE A 26 -17.31 -7.33 11.61
N LYS A 27 -17.32 -8.43 10.84
CA LYS A 27 -18.45 -8.84 10.01
C LYS A 27 -18.78 -10.29 10.31
N ASN A 28 -20.02 -10.57 10.72
CA ASN A 28 -20.48 -11.91 11.12
C ASN A 28 -19.59 -12.57 12.19
N ASN A 29 -19.23 -11.81 13.23
CA ASN A 29 -18.31 -12.21 14.31
C ASN A 29 -16.88 -12.57 13.86
N LEU A 30 -16.53 -12.31 12.59
CA LEU A 30 -15.17 -12.48 12.09
C LEU A 30 -14.51 -11.12 11.91
N MET A 31 -13.33 -10.97 12.50
CA MET A 31 -12.50 -9.80 12.29
C MET A 31 -11.88 -9.82 10.89
N LYS A 32 -11.88 -8.67 10.23
CA LYS A 32 -11.25 -8.41 8.94
C LYS A 32 -10.38 -7.17 9.06
N VAL A 33 -9.38 -7.07 8.18
CA VAL A 33 -8.49 -5.91 8.12
C VAL A 33 -8.67 -5.26 6.76
N GLN A 34 -8.97 -3.98 6.74
CA GLN A 34 -8.93 -3.18 5.52
C GLN A 34 -7.52 -2.62 5.34
N ILE A 35 -6.99 -2.76 4.14
CA ILE A 35 -5.66 -2.34 3.75
C ILE A 35 -5.77 -1.33 2.61
N GLN A 36 -5.05 -0.23 2.71
CA GLN A 36 -4.72 0.62 1.57
C GLN A 36 -3.47 0.05 0.92
N LYS A 37 -3.53 -0.26 -0.38
CA LYS A 37 -2.45 -0.99 -1.06
C LYS A 37 -1.24 -0.09 -1.31
N ILE A 38 -0.06 -0.68 -1.23
CA ILE A 38 1.18 -0.11 -1.75
C ILE A 38 1.61 -0.96 -2.93
N ILE A 39 1.73 -0.36 -4.11
CA ILE A 39 2.15 -1.06 -5.33
C ILE A 39 3.48 -0.51 -5.82
N PRO A 40 4.34 -1.34 -6.42
CA PRO A 40 5.49 -0.83 -7.15
C PRO A 40 5.02 -0.05 -8.37
N TYR A 41 5.79 0.96 -8.75
CA TYR A 41 5.52 1.84 -9.88
C TYR A 41 5.21 1.07 -11.19
N ASN A 42 5.94 -0.03 -11.44
CA ASN A 42 5.76 -0.84 -12.64
C ASN A 42 4.44 -1.62 -12.73
N LYS A 43 3.63 -1.66 -11.65
CA LYS A 43 2.27 -2.22 -11.66
C LYS A 43 1.21 -1.20 -12.07
N ILE A 44 1.57 0.06 -12.32
CA ILE A 44 0.60 1.06 -12.80
C ILE A 44 0.25 0.81 -14.29
N PRO A 45 -1.03 0.91 -14.68
CA PRO A 45 -1.44 0.93 -16.07
C PRO A 45 -0.71 2.01 -16.89
N PRO A 46 -0.20 1.69 -18.09
CA PRO A 46 0.49 2.68 -18.90
C PRO A 46 -0.32 3.92 -19.29
N SER A 47 -1.64 3.78 -19.33
CA SER A 47 -2.57 4.90 -19.56
C SER A 47 -2.51 5.98 -18.49
N LEU A 48 -1.93 5.70 -17.33
CA LEU A 48 -1.74 6.66 -16.24
C LEU A 48 -0.31 7.24 -16.23
N TYR A 49 0.60 6.83 -17.12
CA TYR A 49 1.92 7.45 -17.18
C TYR A 49 1.83 8.85 -17.80
N SER A 50 2.21 9.88 -17.06
CA SER A 50 2.62 11.17 -17.65
C SER A 50 4.01 11.04 -18.26
N GLU A 51 4.39 11.96 -19.16
CA GLU A 51 5.76 11.97 -19.73
C GLU A 51 6.83 12.08 -18.63
N GLU A 52 6.56 12.86 -17.56
CA GLU A 52 7.41 13.02 -16.37
C GLU A 52 7.65 11.72 -15.60
N ARG A 53 6.65 10.83 -15.61
CA ARG A 53 6.61 9.55 -14.90
C ARG A 53 7.58 8.50 -15.49
N THR A 54 7.87 8.60 -16.79
CA THR A 54 8.75 7.67 -17.53
C THR A 54 10.22 7.68 -17.05
N LEU A 55 10.66 8.78 -16.41
CA LEU A 55 12.07 8.99 -16.04
C LEU A 55 12.44 8.50 -14.62
N GLN A 56 11.48 8.12 -13.77
CA GLN A 56 11.71 7.83 -12.33
C GLN A 56 11.48 6.35 -11.92
N ALA A 57 11.14 5.49 -12.89
CA ALA A 57 10.35 4.27 -12.72
C ALA A 57 10.95 3.05 -11.99
N GLN A 58 12.20 3.04 -11.51
CA GLN A 58 12.85 1.75 -11.15
C GLN A 58 12.76 1.32 -9.68
N HIS A 59 12.49 2.22 -8.73
CA HIS A 59 12.49 1.87 -7.29
C HIS A 59 11.38 2.56 -6.48
N GLU A 60 10.36 3.08 -7.15
CA GLU A 60 9.33 3.90 -6.53
C GLU A 60 8.11 3.05 -6.15
N TRP A 61 7.63 3.24 -4.92
CA TRP A 61 6.39 2.65 -4.44
C TRP A 61 5.32 3.71 -4.35
N ILE A 62 4.08 3.29 -4.53
CA ILE A 62 2.93 4.18 -4.64
C ILE A 62 1.86 3.70 -3.70
N LEU A 63 1.35 4.64 -2.91
CA LEU A 63 0.17 4.41 -2.09
C LEU A 63 -1.08 4.57 -2.96
N VAL A 64 -1.94 3.56 -2.99
CA VAL A 64 -3.11 3.54 -3.88
C VAL A 64 -4.37 3.87 -3.10
N GLU A 65 -5.05 4.96 -3.51
CA GLU A 65 -6.37 5.34 -3.02
C GLU A 65 -7.44 4.83 -3.99
N GLU A 66 -8.05 3.70 -3.64
CA GLU A 66 -9.10 3.04 -4.42
C GLU A 66 -10.48 3.16 -3.76
N LEU A 67 -11.53 3.28 -4.59
CA LEU A 67 -12.92 3.20 -4.13
C LEU A 67 -13.29 1.78 -3.66
N SER A 68 -12.64 0.75 -4.23
CA SER A 68 -12.83 -0.64 -3.83
C SER A 68 -12.03 -0.96 -2.57
N LEU A 69 -12.72 -1.48 -1.55
CA LEU A 69 -12.08 -1.89 -0.30
C LEU A 69 -11.22 -3.14 -0.52
N HIS A 70 -9.92 -3.05 -0.21
CA HIS A 70 -9.04 -4.20 -0.15
C HIS A 70 -9.05 -4.78 1.27
N ILE A 71 -9.66 -5.95 1.44
CA ILE A 71 -9.92 -6.57 2.74
C ILE A 71 -9.21 -7.92 2.82
N ILE A 72 -8.53 -8.18 3.94
CA ILE A 72 -7.81 -9.42 4.23
C ILE A 72 -8.21 -10.01 5.58
N GLU A 73 -7.83 -11.27 5.81
CA GLU A 73 -7.89 -11.88 7.14
C GLU A 73 -6.77 -11.31 8.04
N PRO A 74 -6.98 -11.12 9.35
CA PRO A 74 -5.93 -10.72 10.27
C PRO A 74 -4.72 -11.67 10.28
N LEU A 75 -4.95 -12.97 10.03
CA LEU A 75 -3.91 -13.99 9.95
C LEU A 75 -2.99 -13.82 8.73
N SER A 76 -3.39 -13.03 7.73
CA SER A 76 -2.55 -12.72 6.57
C SER A 76 -1.47 -11.68 6.88
N LEU A 77 -1.55 -10.96 8.00
CA LEU A 77 -0.54 -9.98 8.40
C LEU A 77 0.76 -10.68 8.82
N VAL A 78 1.88 -10.29 8.21
CA VAL A 78 3.19 -10.92 8.45
C VAL A 78 4.00 -10.08 9.44
N GLN A 79 4.32 -8.85 9.08
CA GLN A 79 5.14 -7.97 9.90
C GLN A 79 4.83 -6.49 9.64
N LYS A 80 5.25 -5.64 10.57
CA LYS A 80 5.27 -4.19 10.33
C LYS A 80 6.49 -3.84 9.49
N ILE A 81 6.36 -2.79 8.70
CA ILE A 81 7.45 -2.20 7.95
C ILE A 81 7.52 -0.69 8.23
N THR A 82 8.69 -0.12 8.01
CA THR A 82 8.93 1.32 8.03
C THR A 82 8.87 1.84 6.61
N VAL A 83 7.95 2.79 6.37
CA VAL A 83 7.80 3.42 5.06
C VAL A 83 8.18 4.89 5.20
N TRP A 84 9.11 5.34 4.35
CA TRP A 84 9.42 6.76 4.23
C TRP A 84 8.49 7.41 3.21
N LEU A 85 7.76 8.45 3.62
CA LEU A 85 7.00 9.32 2.73
C LEU A 85 7.88 10.52 2.36
N LYS A 86 8.04 10.80 1.05
CA LYS A 86 8.99 11.81 0.53
C LYS A 86 8.83 13.22 1.10
N ASP A 87 7.63 13.58 1.51
CA ASP A 87 7.31 14.87 2.13
C ASP A 87 7.74 14.97 3.60
N GLN A 88 8.21 13.86 4.19
CA GLN A 88 8.72 13.79 5.56
C GLN A 88 10.24 13.82 5.61
N GLN A 89 10.77 14.17 6.79
CA GLN A 89 12.20 14.13 7.07
C GLN A 89 12.77 12.73 6.76
N TYR A 90 13.89 12.69 6.03
CA TYR A 90 14.59 11.47 5.69
C TYR A 90 14.92 10.66 6.96
N PRO A 91 14.37 9.44 7.12
CA PRO A 91 14.63 8.63 8.29
C PRO A 91 15.95 7.86 8.15
N PRO A 92 16.59 7.48 9.27
CA PRO A 92 17.85 6.74 9.23
C PRO A 92 17.70 5.34 8.62
N PHE A 93 16.52 4.72 8.73
CA PHE A 93 16.21 3.40 8.20
C PHE A 93 14.76 3.33 7.72
N PHE A 94 14.53 2.72 6.55
CA PHE A 94 13.20 2.43 6.00
C PHE A 94 13.27 1.20 5.10
N ASP A 95 12.15 0.47 5.01
CA ASP A 95 12.00 -0.71 4.13
C ASP A 95 11.58 -0.28 2.73
N LEU A 96 10.61 0.65 2.64
CA LEU A 96 10.06 1.16 1.38
C LEU A 96 10.04 2.70 1.38
N PHE A 97 10.05 3.26 0.18
CA PHE A 97 9.92 4.70 -0.04
C PHE A 97 8.72 4.98 -0.96
N ILE A 98 7.82 5.85 -0.51
CA ILE A 98 6.66 6.29 -1.28
C ILE A 98 6.88 7.74 -1.70
N ASN A 99 6.83 7.98 -3.00
CA ASN A 99 6.98 9.31 -3.61
C ASN A 99 5.63 9.91 -4.04
N GLU A 100 4.60 9.09 -4.18
CA GLU A 100 3.34 9.46 -4.81
C GLU A 100 2.15 8.70 -4.19
N ILE A 101 1.01 9.38 -4.12
CA ILE A 101 -0.30 8.77 -3.85
C ILE A 101 -1.08 8.77 -5.16
N LEU A 102 -1.52 7.60 -5.60
CA LEU A 102 -2.31 7.45 -6.81
C LEU A 102 -3.78 7.32 -6.46
N TYR A 103 -4.55 8.35 -6.83
CA TYR A 103 -6.00 8.37 -6.72
C TYR A 103 -6.64 7.72 -7.94
N SER A 104 -7.79 7.06 -7.76
CA SER A 104 -8.64 6.59 -8.86
C SER A 104 -7.99 5.55 -9.79
N PHE A 105 -7.18 4.63 -9.24
CA PHE A 105 -6.47 3.59 -10.01
C PHE A 105 -7.35 2.77 -10.96
N ASN A 106 -8.63 2.58 -10.61
CA ASN A 106 -9.61 1.81 -11.41
C ASN A 106 -10.48 2.68 -12.34
N GLY A 107 -10.06 3.91 -12.67
CA GLY A 107 -10.63 4.67 -13.79
C GLY A 107 -12.00 5.31 -13.54
N GLN A 108 -12.30 5.70 -12.30
CA GLN A 108 -13.35 6.68 -11.97
C GLN A 108 -12.78 7.79 -11.10
#